data_AF-A0AAV7EQA1-F1
#
_entry.id   AF-A0AAV7EQA1-F1
#
_cell.length_a   1.000
_cell.length_b   1.000
_cell.length_c   1.000
_cell.angle_alpha   90.00
_cell.angle_beta   90.00
_cell.angle_gamma   90.00
#
_symmetry.space_group_name_H-M   'P 1'
#
loop_
_entity.id
_entity.type
_entity.pdbx_description
1 polymer ?
#
loop_
_entity_poly.entity_id
_entity_poly.type
_entity_poly.pdbx_seq_one_letter_code
_entity_poly.pdbx_strand_id
1 'polypeptide(L)'
;MKATVLVGLFGCVLLAHAAYATIQYRGVLKILEEEFSGPPMNVVVELLVGLGLCTWAALTVPGTFLSILPDSEENRLVSLPTNVDFMIFNHRGRVFPYKIDT
;
A
#
# COMPACT_ATOMS: atom_id res chain seq x y z
N MET A 1 -1.85 -5.79 -7.76
CA MET A 1 -2.28 -4.38 -7.93
C MET A 1 -3.77 -4.25 -8.27
N LYS A 2 -4.29 -4.82 -9.38
CA LYS A 2 -5.71 -4.67 -9.75
C LYS A 2 -6.70 -5.22 -8.71
N ALA A 3 -6.44 -6.41 -8.19
CA ALA A 3 -7.32 -7.06 -7.20
C ALA A 3 -7.42 -6.28 -5.88
N THR A 4 -6.30 -5.74 -5.39
CA THR A 4 -6.26 -4.99 -4.13
C THR A 4 -6.99 -3.65 -4.20
N VAL A 5 -6.95 -2.98 -5.35
CA VAL A 5 -7.77 -1.78 -5.60
C VAL A 5 -9.26 -2.12 -5.57
N LEU A 6 -9.67 -3.23 -6.19
CA LEU A 6 -11.07 -3.68 -6.15
C LEU A 6 -11.55 -4.00 -4.73
N VAL A 7 -10.69 -4.63 -3.93
CA VAL A 7 -10.98 -4.90 -2.50
C VAL A 7 -11.16 -3.59 -1.73
N GLY A 8 -10.30 -2.59 -1.95
CA GLY A 8 -10.45 -1.27 -1.34
C GLY A 8 -11.74 -0.57 -1.76
N LEU A 9 -12.10 -0.65 -3.03
CA LEU A 9 -13.33 -0.07 -3.58
C LEU A 9 -14.58 -0.72 -2.97
N PHE A 10 -14.56 -2.05 -2.81
CA PHE A 10 -15.61 -2.78 -2.12
C PHE A 10 -15.70 -2.39 -0.63
N GLY A 11 -14.56 -2.23 0.05
CA GLY A 11 -14.51 -1.69 1.41
C GLY A 11 -15.16 -0.30 1.52
N CYS A 12 -14.90 0.61 0.57
CA CYS A 12 -15.53 1.93 0.54
C CYS A 12 -17.05 1.85 0.38
N VAL A 13 -17.55 0.92 -0.45
CA VAL A 13 -19.00 0.70 -0.62
C VAL A 13 -19.62 0.19 0.68
N LEU A 14 -18.98 -0.74 1.39
CA LEU A 14 -19.45 -1.21 2.69
C LEU A 14 -19.47 -0.09 3.74
N LEU A 15 -18.43 0.75 3.78
CA LEU A 15 -18.40 1.91 4.69
C LEU A 15 -19.54 2.90 4.37
N ALA A 16 -19.80 3.18 3.10
CA ALA A 16 -20.91 4.01 2.68
C ALA A 16 -22.27 3.39 3.04
N HIS A 17 -22.41 2.07 2.88
CA HIS A 17 -23.62 1.35 3.26
C HIS A 17 -23.85 1.38 4.78
N ALA A 18 -22.83 1.12 5.59
CA ALA A 18 -22.92 1.21 7.06
C ALA A 18 -23.27 2.64 7.53
N ALA A 19 -22.72 3.66 6.87
CA ALA A 19 -23.05 5.06 7.15
C ALA A 19 -24.52 5.36 6.83
N TYR A 20 -24.99 4.94 5.65
CA TYR A 20 -26.39 5.08 5.26
C TYR A 20 -27.33 4.35 6.23
N ALA A 21 -27.04 3.10 6.57
CA ALA A 21 -27.82 2.29 7.51
C ALA A 21 -27.93 2.96 8.89
N THR A 22 -26.83 3.55 9.38
CA THR A 22 -26.82 4.30 10.65
C THR A 22 -27.70 5.55 10.58
N ILE A 23 -27.63 6.31 9.48
CA ILE A 23 -28.45 7.50 9.26
C ILE A 23 -29.94 7.11 9.20
N GLN A 24 -30.27 6.06 8.46
CA GLN A 24 -31.64 5.57 8.33
C GLN A 24 -32.19 5.09 9.68
N TYR A 25 -31.43 4.30 10.42
CA TYR A 25 -31.81 3.82 11.75
C TYR A 25 -32.07 4.99 12.72
N ARG A 26 -31.18 5.98 12.74
CA ARG A 26 -31.39 7.20 13.53
C ARG A 26 -32.62 7.99 13.09
N GLY A 27 -32.93 8.01 11.79
CA GLY A 27 -34.15 8.62 11.26
C GLY A 27 -35.41 7.94 11.78
N VAL A 28 -35.41 6.61 11.84
CA VAL A 28 -36.52 5.81 12.39
C VAL A 28 -36.71 6.08 13.88
N LEU A 29 -35.63 6.07 14.68
CA LEU A 29 -35.73 6.34 16.12
C LEU A 29 -36.33 7.72 16.43
N LYS A 30 -36.00 8.74 15.63
CA LYS A 30 -36.61 10.07 15.77
C LYS A 30 -38.12 10.08 15.56
N ILE A 31 -38.63 9.23 14.67
CA ILE A 31 -40.07 9.10 14.40
C ILE A 31 -40.75 8.33 15.55
N LEU A 32 -40.04 7.37 16.14
CA LEU A 32 -40.52 6.57 17.26
C LEU A 32 -40.37 7.28 18.62
N GLU A 33 -39.85 8.50 18.66
CA GLU A 33 -39.53 9.25 19.89
C GLU A 33 -38.58 8.48 20.85
N GLU A 34 -37.78 7.56 20.30
CA GLU A 34 -36.80 6.79 21.06
C GLU A 34 -35.42 7.47 21.07
N GLU A 35 -34.69 7.32 22.18
CA GLU A 35 -33.35 7.87 22.31
C GLU A 35 -32.32 7.03 21.53
N PHE A 36 -31.44 7.70 20.79
CA PHE A 36 -30.36 7.03 20.06
C PHE A 36 -29.21 6.66 21.00
N SER A 37 -29.15 5.39 21.39
CA SER A 37 -28.02 4.84 22.18
C SER A 37 -26.81 4.47 21.32
N GLY A 38 -27.05 4.11 20.05
CA GLY A 38 -25.99 3.73 19.11
C GLY A 38 -26.54 2.94 17.92
N PRO A 39 -25.72 2.69 16.88
CA PRO A 39 -26.10 1.85 15.76
C PRO A 39 -26.21 0.38 16.20
N PRO A 40 -27.10 -0.41 15.57
CA PRO A 40 -27.25 -1.83 15.89
C PRO A 40 -25.98 -2.62 15.55
N MET A 41 -25.74 -3.71 16.29
CA MET A 41 -24.48 -4.46 16.25
C MET A 41 -24.12 -5.01 14.86
N ASN A 42 -25.11 -5.32 14.03
CA ASN A 42 -24.88 -5.74 12.64
C ASN A 42 -24.18 -4.65 11.83
N VAL A 43 -24.61 -3.39 11.96
CA VAL A 43 -24.01 -2.24 11.26
C VAL A 43 -22.61 -1.94 11.79
N VAL A 44 -22.37 -2.15 13.10
CA VAL A 44 -21.03 -2.03 13.70
C VAL A 44 -20.08 -3.06 13.10
N VAL A 45 -20.51 -4.32 12.98
CA VAL A 45 -19.70 -5.38 12.34
C VAL A 45 -19.42 -5.04 10.87
N GLU A 46 -20.43 -4.57 10.14
CA GLU A 46 -20.26 -4.14 8.74
C GLU A 46 -19.25 -3.00 8.60
N LEU A 47 -19.33 -1.99 9.48
CA LEU A 47 -18.38 -0.88 9.54
C LEU A 47 -16.94 -1.38 9.79
N LEU A 48 -16.75 -2.29 10.75
CA LEU A 48 -15.44 -2.84 11.09
C LEU A 48 -14.86 -3.67 9.93
N VAL A 49 -15.69 -4.45 9.24
CA VAL A 49 -15.28 -5.20 8.05
C VAL A 49 -14.89 -4.24 6.92
N GLY A 50 -15.70 -3.23 6.63
CA GLY A 50 -15.40 -2.21 5.62
C GLY A 50 -14.09 -1.47 5.92
N LEU A 51 -13.89 -1.08 7.17
CA LEU A 51 -12.65 -0.44 7.63
C LEU A 51 -11.44 -1.35 7.44
N GLY A 52 -11.52 -2.61 7.89
CA GLY A 52 -10.45 -3.58 7.76
C GLY A 52 -10.03 -3.81 6.31
N LEU A 53 -11.00 -3.91 5.39
CA LEU A 53 -10.72 -4.06 3.95
C LEU A 53 -10.07 -2.82 3.36
N CYS A 54 -10.53 -1.61 3.71
CA CYS A 54 -9.92 -0.37 3.26
C CYS A 54 -8.49 -0.21 3.79
N THR A 55 -8.24 -0.49 5.07
CA THR A 55 -6.90 -0.44 5.65
C THR A 55 -5.97 -1.45 4.99
N TRP A 56 -6.43 -2.69 4.80
CA TRP A 56 -5.65 -3.72 4.09
C TRP A 56 -5.28 -3.29 2.67
N ALA A 57 -6.24 -2.77 1.91
CA ALA A 57 -6.00 -2.26 0.56
C ALA A 57 -5.03 -1.06 0.58
N ALA A 58 -5.20 -0.12 1.50
CA ALA A 58 -4.34 1.06 1.63
C ALA A 58 -2.88 0.71 1.96
N LEU A 59 -2.62 -0.39 2.67
CA LEU A 59 -1.26 -0.85 2.99
C LEU A 59 -0.60 -1.62 1.85
N THR A 60 -1.37 -2.16 0.92
CA THR A 60 -0.89 -3.07 -0.14
C THR A 60 -0.90 -2.46 -1.54
N VAL A 61 -1.61 -1.35 -1.72
CA VAL A 61 -1.62 -0.55 -2.96
C VAL A 61 -0.33 0.26 -3.17
N PRO A 62 0.17 1.05 -2.20
CA PRO A 62 1.50 1.62 -2.31
C PRO A 62 2.48 0.46 -2.32
N GLY A 63 3.29 0.37 -3.37
CA GLY A 63 4.10 -0.81 -3.68
C GLY A 63 5.18 -1.14 -2.65
N THR A 64 6.11 -2.00 -3.04
CA THR A 64 7.22 -2.39 -2.18
C THR A 64 8.13 -1.21 -1.86
N PHE A 65 8.68 -1.21 -0.65
CA PHE A 65 9.76 -0.28 -0.30
C PHE A 65 10.98 -0.56 -1.17
N LEU A 66 11.62 0.51 -1.65
CA LEU A 66 12.88 0.44 -2.38
C LEU A 66 14.06 0.46 -1.42
N SER A 67 15.13 -0.24 -1.77
CA SER A 67 16.36 -0.24 -0.97
C SER A 67 17.10 1.10 -1.06
N ILE A 68 17.49 1.64 0.10
CA ILE A 68 18.28 2.89 0.20
C ILE A 68 19.78 2.60 0.01
N LEU A 69 20.21 1.33 0.10
CA LEU A 69 21.62 0.96 0.01
C LEU A 69 22.16 1.29 -1.40
N PRO A 70 23.24 2.09 -1.53
CA PRO A 70 23.74 2.53 -2.85
C PRO A 70 24.25 1.41 -3.75
N ASP A 71 24.62 0.27 -3.16
CA ASP A 71 25.11 -0.91 -3.88
C ASP A 71 23.99 -1.94 -4.14
N SER A 72 22.75 -1.65 -3.74
CA SER A 72 21.62 -2.50 -4.09
C SER A 72 21.31 -2.37 -5.58
N GLU A 73 20.94 -3.49 -6.21
CA GLU A 73 20.61 -3.53 -7.64
C GLU A 73 19.56 -2.49 -8.06
N GLU A 74 18.59 -2.18 -7.18
CA GLU A 74 17.53 -1.21 -7.45
C GLU A 74 17.99 0.27 -7.38
N ASN A 75 19.06 0.57 -6.63
CA ASN A 75 19.54 1.93 -6.36
C ASN A 75 20.99 2.16 -6.80
N ARG A 76 21.54 1.27 -7.65
CA ARG A 76 22.93 1.34 -8.08
C ARG A 76 23.13 2.48 -9.09
N LEU A 77 23.42 3.67 -8.56
CA LEU A 77 23.83 4.86 -9.32
C LEU A 77 25.03 4.63 -10.25
N VAL A 78 25.83 3.59 -9.99
CA VAL A 78 27.09 3.29 -10.69
C VAL A 78 26.86 2.57 -12.03
N SER A 79 25.62 2.18 -12.39
CA SER A 79 25.32 1.76 -13.77
C SER A 79 25.16 2.97 -14.70
N LEU A 80 26.14 3.86 -14.71
CA LEU A 80 26.32 4.74 -15.86
C LEU A 80 26.60 3.83 -17.07
N PRO A 81 25.99 4.07 -18.24
CA PRO A 81 26.41 3.35 -19.44
C PRO A 81 27.92 3.51 -19.53
N THR A 82 28.64 2.39 -19.58
CA THR A 82 30.07 2.42 -19.86
C THR A 82 30.21 3.12 -21.20
N ASN A 83 30.59 4.40 -21.17
CA ASN A 83 30.98 5.10 -22.37
C ASN A 83 32.29 4.46 -22.81
N VAL A 84 32.18 3.37 -23.58
CA VAL A 84 33.31 2.56 -24.04
C VAL A 84 34.34 3.43 -24.76
N ASP A 85 33.86 4.49 -25.41
CA ASP A 85 34.67 5.50 -26.12
C ASP A 85 35.59 6.31 -25.19
N PHE A 86 35.27 6.41 -23.90
CA PHE A 86 36.06 7.13 -22.88
C PHE A 86 36.64 6.21 -21.80
N MET A 87 36.79 4.91 -22.09
CA MET A 87 37.30 3.94 -21.12
C MET A 87 38.81 4.12 -20.87
N ILE A 88 39.19 4.37 -19.61
CA ILE A 88 40.59 4.56 -19.20
C ILE A 88 41.07 3.37 -18.37
N PHE A 89 42.15 2.72 -18.82
CA PHE A 89 42.73 1.54 -18.16
C PHE A 89 43.72 1.89 -17.03
N ASN A 90 44.07 3.16 -16.85
CA ASN A 90 44.94 3.62 -15.77
C ASN A 90 44.13 4.00 -14.52
N HIS A 91 43.54 3.02 -13.85
CA HIS A 91 42.79 3.19 -12.61
C HIS A 91 43.32 2.27 -11.51
N ARG A 92 42.95 2.54 -10.25
CA ARG A 92 43.43 1.77 -9.07
C ARG A 92 43.06 0.28 -9.12
N GLY A 93 42.05 -0.08 -9.91
CA GLY A 93 41.65 -1.46 -10.23
C GLY A 93 42.79 -2.31 -10.81
N ARG A 94 43.75 -1.68 -11.52
CA ARG A 94 44.92 -2.35 -12.10
C ARG A 94 45.82 -3.03 -11.07
N VAL A 95 45.77 -2.61 -9.81
CA VAL A 95 46.60 -3.16 -8.73
C VAL A 95 45.99 -4.41 -8.10
N PHE A 96 44.71 -4.68 -8.35
CA PHE A 96 44.06 -5.86 -7.79
C PHE A 96 44.41 -7.11 -8.61
N PRO A 97 44.75 -8.23 -7.95
CA PRO A 97 45.05 -9.47 -8.65
C PRO A 97 43.81 -9.98 -9.39
N TYR A 98 44.04 -10.56 -10.57
CA TYR A 98 42.98 -11.24 -11.31
C TYR A 98 42.46 -12.41 -10.47
N LYS A 99 41.17 -12.40 -10.14
CA LYS A 99 40.53 -13.57 -9.52
C LYS A 99 40.50 -14.67 -10.58
N ILE A 100 41.31 -15.70 -10.38
CA ILE A 100 41.20 -16.96 -11.12
C ILE A 100 40.14 -17.77 -10.38
N ASP A 101 38.95 -17.89 -10.94
CA ASP A 101 37.94 -18.81 -10.45
C ASP A 101 38.41 -20.25 -10.80
N THR A 102 38.99 -20.94 -9.82
CA THR A 102 39.21 -22.41 -9.85
C THR A 102 37.94 -23.17 -9.48
#